data_AF-A0A7C6A0Z1-F1
#
_entry.id   AF-A0A7C6A0Z1-F1
#
_cell.length_a   1.000
_cell.length_b   1.000
_cell.length_c   1.000
_cell.angle_alpha   90.00
_cell.angle_beta   90.00
_cell.angle_gamma   90.00
#
_symmetry.space_group_name_H-M   'P 1'
#
loop_
_entity.id
_entity.type
_entity.pdbx_description
1 polymer ?
#
loop_
_entity_poly.entity_id
_entity_poly.type
_entity_poly.pdbx_seq_one_letter_code
_entity_poly.pdbx_strand_id
1 'polypeptide(L)'
;LGHYDEPEGEGFYERVAARLRPIACSRLVINNIFHKDLEPELWQGDELTRSMYRAGKKLKEWDLLPAPFPIEEILPPEDLRHVKRRYGIGGLSYGNLSVRKDERRFWMSASGVDKANLREIGRDILMVKDYDPQQNAILLSVPPHVEPRRVSVDAIEHWMIYREHPGVGAILHVHAWMEGVPATPFNYPCGTYELAQAVAEKVRQAPDPTRAVVGLKNHGLTITGRSLDEILERIECRLIRTVPMA
;
A
#
# COMPACT_ATOMS: atom_id res chain seq x y z
N LEU A 1 -11.62 7.47 24.65
CA LEU A 1 -11.36 7.97 23.28
C LEU A 1 -9.88 8.26 23.18
N GLY A 2 -9.15 7.64 22.25
CA GLY A 2 -7.72 7.91 22.05
C GLY A 2 -7.57 9.31 21.45
N HIS A 3 -7.14 10.27 22.27
CA HIS A 3 -6.82 11.62 21.85
C HIS A 3 -5.39 11.91 22.26
N TYR A 4 -4.71 12.70 21.44
CA TYR A 4 -3.37 13.17 21.74
C TYR A 4 -3.49 14.42 22.60
N ASP A 5 -3.13 14.31 23.87
CA ASP A 5 -2.94 15.47 24.72
C ASP A 5 -1.50 15.99 24.59
N GLU A 6 -1.39 17.30 24.48
CA GLU A 6 -0.12 18.02 24.56
C GLU A 6 -0.26 19.06 25.68
N PRO A 7 0.47 18.93 26.80
CA PRO A 7 0.32 19.84 27.93
C PRO A 7 0.63 21.28 27.53
N GLU A 8 -0.24 22.19 27.96
CA GLU A 8 -0.03 23.64 27.84
C GLU A 8 1.21 24.08 28.65
N GLY A 9 1.81 25.20 28.25
CA GLY A 9 2.98 25.79 28.92
C GLY A 9 4.10 26.14 27.96
N GLU A 10 5.28 26.38 28.51
CA GLU A 10 6.48 26.72 27.73
C GLU A 10 6.78 25.62 26.70
N GLY A 11 7.10 26.02 25.46
CA GLY A 11 7.39 25.09 24.37
C GLY A 11 6.16 24.39 23.76
N PHE A 12 4.93 24.74 24.16
CA PHE A 12 3.71 24.09 23.65
C PHE A 12 3.60 24.17 22.12
N TYR A 13 3.79 25.37 21.55
CA TYR A 13 3.68 25.58 20.12
C TYR A 13 4.74 24.78 19.33
N GLU A 14 5.95 24.67 19.86
CA GLU A 14 7.03 23.90 19.27
C GLU A 14 6.71 22.41 19.28
N ARG A 15 6.17 21.88 20.37
CA ARG A 15 5.76 20.47 20.47
C ARG A 15 4.58 20.16 19.53
N VAL A 16 3.56 21.03 19.49
CA VAL A 16 2.44 20.90 18.56
C VAL A 16 2.92 20.98 17.11
N ALA A 17 3.75 21.96 16.77
CA ALA A 17 4.32 22.11 15.43
C ALA A 17 5.17 20.89 15.05
N ALA A 18 5.94 20.33 15.98
CA ALA A 18 6.72 19.12 15.75
C ALA A 18 5.83 17.90 15.46
N ARG A 19 4.66 17.78 16.11
CA ARG A 19 3.67 16.72 15.82
C ARG A 19 2.95 16.93 14.49
N LEU A 20 2.64 18.17 14.11
CA LEU A 20 1.93 18.48 12.87
C LEU A 20 2.82 18.43 11.63
N ARG A 21 4.09 18.82 11.77
CA ARG A 21 5.05 18.95 10.67
C ARG A 21 5.17 17.68 9.81
N PRO A 22 5.24 16.44 10.36
CA PRO A 22 5.24 15.23 9.55
C PRO A 22 4.05 15.12 8.61
N ILE A 23 2.84 15.52 9.04
CA ILE A 23 1.64 15.51 8.18
C ILE A 23 1.68 16.68 7.19
N ALA A 24 1.91 17.88 7.70
CA ALA A 24 1.79 19.12 6.94
C ALA A 24 2.85 19.26 5.85
N CYS A 25 4.02 18.65 6.03
CA CYS A 25 5.14 18.73 5.10
C CYS A 25 5.35 17.45 4.28
N SER A 26 4.48 16.44 4.42
CA SER A 26 4.59 15.21 3.65
C SER A 26 4.37 15.45 2.16
N ARG A 27 5.23 14.85 1.32
CA ARG A 27 5.14 14.92 -0.13
C ARG A 27 4.36 13.74 -0.68
N LEU A 28 3.13 14.01 -1.13
CA LEU A 28 2.29 13.01 -1.81
C LEU A 28 2.86 12.65 -3.18
N VAL A 29 3.11 11.35 -3.39
CA VAL A 29 3.58 10.76 -4.65
C VAL A 29 2.44 9.97 -5.28
N ILE A 30 1.41 10.69 -5.72
CA ILE A 30 0.16 10.09 -6.18
C ILE A 30 -0.04 10.20 -7.70
N ASN A 31 0.80 10.99 -8.38
CA ASN A 31 0.75 11.16 -9.83
C ASN A 31 1.26 9.91 -10.55
N ASN A 32 0.67 9.62 -11.70
CA ASN A 32 1.04 8.50 -12.54
C ASN A 32 1.33 8.98 -13.96
N ILE A 33 2.45 8.52 -14.53
CA ILE A 33 2.79 8.72 -15.94
C ILE A 33 2.72 7.35 -16.61
N PHE A 34 1.87 7.25 -17.62
CA PHE A 34 1.59 6.00 -18.32
C PHE A 34 2.32 5.97 -19.65
N HIS A 35 3.20 4.99 -19.83
CA HIS A 35 3.83 4.69 -21.11
C HIS A 35 3.14 3.49 -21.74
N LYS A 36 2.70 3.64 -22.99
CA LYS A 36 1.99 2.59 -23.77
C LYS A 36 2.97 1.60 -24.40
N ASP A 37 3.92 1.11 -23.60
CA ASP A 37 5.08 0.33 -24.04
C ASP A 37 5.20 -1.03 -23.34
N LEU A 38 4.12 -1.51 -22.71
CA LEU A 38 4.13 -2.87 -22.14
C LEU A 38 4.22 -3.91 -23.26
N GLU A 39 5.10 -4.90 -23.07
CA GLU A 39 5.36 -5.95 -24.04
C GLU A 39 4.11 -6.83 -24.31
N PRO A 40 3.80 -7.19 -25.58
CA PRO A 40 2.60 -7.96 -25.93
C PRO A 40 2.42 -9.27 -25.16
N GLU A 41 3.50 -9.97 -24.86
CA GLU A 41 3.50 -11.22 -24.09
C GLU A 41 3.02 -11.03 -22.64
N LEU A 42 3.05 -9.80 -22.11
CA LEU A 42 2.59 -9.48 -20.75
C LEU A 42 1.15 -8.95 -20.71
N TRP A 43 0.50 -8.74 -21.87
CA TRP A 43 -0.86 -8.16 -21.91
C TRP A 43 -1.92 -9.05 -21.25
N GLN A 44 -1.69 -10.36 -21.21
CA GLN A 44 -2.55 -11.34 -20.53
C GLN A 44 -2.05 -11.71 -19.12
N GLY A 45 -1.00 -11.03 -18.65
CA GLY A 45 -0.33 -11.34 -17.39
C GLY A 45 0.62 -12.54 -17.49
N ASP A 46 1.24 -12.86 -16.37
CA ASP A 46 2.21 -13.95 -16.22
C ASP A 46 1.94 -14.75 -14.93
N GLU A 47 2.88 -15.62 -14.53
CA GLU A 47 2.71 -16.39 -13.29
C GLU A 47 2.71 -15.50 -12.04
N LEU A 48 3.39 -14.36 -12.08
CA LEU A 48 3.44 -13.44 -10.95
C LEU A 48 2.08 -12.76 -10.76
N THR A 49 1.44 -12.32 -11.86
CA THR A 49 0.08 -11.78 -11.78
C THR A 49 -0.95 -12.83 -11.35
N ARG A 50 -0.74 -14.11 -11.70
CA ARG A 50 -1.56 -15.22 -11.17
C ARG A 50 -1.34 -15.45 -9.67
N SER A 51 -0.11 -15.32 -9.18
CA SER A 51 0.18 -15.34 -7.73
C SER A 51 -0.54 -14.21 -7.00
N MET A 52 -0.56 -13.00 -7.58
CA MET A 52 -1.33 -11.87 -7.03
C MET A 52 -2.84 -12.18 -6.90
N TYR A 53 -3.42 -12.81 -7.92
CA TYR A 53 -4.82 -13.24 -7.88
C TYR A 53 -5.09 -14.28 -6.78
N ARG A 54 -4.22 -15.28 -6.62
CA ARG A 54 -4.32 -16.28 -5.54
C ARG A 54 -4.24 -15.62 -4.16
N ALA A 55 -3.27 -14.73 -3.98
CA ALA A 55 -3.10 -13.99 -2.74
C ALA A 55 -4.32 -13.14 -2.38
N GLY A 56 -4.88 -12.43 -3.37
CA GLY A 56 -6.10 -11.67 -3.21
C GLY A 56 -7.30 -12.50 -2.74
N LYS A 57 -7.47 -13.73 -3.27
CA LYS A 57 -8.49 -14.67 -2.79
C LYS A 57 -8.26 -15.09 -1.34
N LYS A 58 -7.02 -15.43 -0.97
CA LYS A 58 -6.67 -15.82 0.40
C LYS A 58 -6.94 -14.69 1.40
N LEU A 59 -6.63 -13.45 1.04
CA LEU A 59 -6.94 -12.27 1.87
C LEU A 59 -8.45 -12.08 2.06
N LYS A 60 -9.27 -12.41 1.06
CA LYS A 60 -10.73 -12.42 1.20
C LYS A 60 -11.22 -13.52 2.13
N GLU A 61 -10.65 -14.72 2.04
CA GLU A 61 -10.96 -15.82 2.96
C GLU A 61 -10.65 -15.47 4.42
N TRP A 62 -9.60 -14.67 4.65
CA TRP A 62 -9.22 -14.18 5.97
C TRP A 62 -10.00 -12.96 6.45
N ASP A 63 -10.89 -12.39 5.62
CA ASP A 63 -11.67 -11.19 5.91
C ASP A 63 -10.78 -9.96 6.15
N LEU A 64 -9.70 -9.85 5.35
CA LEU A 64 -8.69 -8.78 5.41
C LEU A 64 -8.75 -7.81 4.22
N LEU A 65 -9.59 -8.11 3.24
CA LEU A 65 -10.05 -7.15 2.23
C LEU A 65 -11.36 -6.55 2.74
N PRO A 66 -11.78 -5.37 2.28
CA PRO A 66 -12.88 -4.67 2.93
C PRO A 66 -14.18 -5.46 2.89
N ALA A 67 -15.08 -5.21 3.84
CA ALA A 67 -15.10 -4.01 4.68
C ALA A 67 -15.32 -4.32 6.17
N PRO A 68 -14.59 -3.67 7.09
CA PRO A 68 -14.92 -3.73 8.52
C PRO A 68 -16.35 -3.23 8.80
N PHE A 69 -16.99 -2.55 7.83
CA PHE A 69 -18.39 -2.18 7.80
C PHE A 69 -18.88 -2.24 6.34
N PRO A 70 -19.92 -3.03 5.99
CA PRO A 70 -20.49 -3.06 4.64
C PRO A 70 -21.28 -1.77 4.40
N ILE A 71 -20.58 -0.66 4.22
CA ILE A 71 -21.19 0.67 4.14
C ILE A 71 -22.08 0.79 2.89
N GLU A 72 -21.84 -0.02 1.86
CA GLU A 72 -22.75 -0.22 0.72
C GLU A 72 -24.10 -0.86 1.12
N GLU A 73 -24.12 -1.69 2.16
CA GLU A 73 -25.35 -2.32 2.69
C GLU A 73 -26.06 -1.42 3.71
N ILE A 74 -25.36 -0.41 4.24
CA ILE A 74 -25.84 0.49 5.29
C ILE A 74 -26.29 1.83 4.71
N LEU A 75 -25.59 2.34 3.69
CA LEU A 75 -25.88 3.61 3.05
C LEU A 75 -26.56 3.40 1.69
N PRO A 76 -27.68 4.10 1.45
CA PRO A 76 -28.22 4.24 0.11
C PRO A 76 -27.13 4.71 -0.89
N PRO A 77 -27.21 4.34 -2.18
CA PRO A 77 -26.18 4.67 -3.17
C PRO A 77 -25.84 6.17 -3.27
N GLU A 78 -26.79 7.05 -2.95
CA GLU A 78 -26.62 8.51 -2.93
C GLU A 78 -25.82 9.01 -1.73
N ASP A 79 -26.08 8.49 -0.54
CA ASP A 79 -25.33 8.81 0.67
C ASP A 79 -23.92 8.26 0.58
N LEU A 80 -23.75 7.06 0.02
CA LEU A 80 -22.44 6.52 -0.25
C LEU A 80 -21.65 7.38 -1.25
N ARG A 81 -22.30 7.88 -2.31
CA ARG A 81 -21.69 8.86 -3.23
C ARG A 81 -21.32 10.15 -2.50
N HIS A 82 -22.15 10.61 -1.57
CA HIS A 82 -21.88 11.80 -0.78
C HIS A 82 -20.67 11.60 0.13
N VAL A 83 -20.60 10.51 0.88
CA VAL A 83 -19.45 10.13 1.72
C VAL A 83 -18.19 10.01 0.86
N LYS A 84 -18.26 9.28 -0.25
CA LYS A 84 -17.15 9.13 -1.20
C LYS A 84 -16.66 10.48 -1.74
N ARG A 85 -17.57 11.40 -2.08
CA ARG A 85 -17.22 12.74 -2.56
C ARG A 85 -16.66 13.64 -1.44
N ARG A 86 -17.28 13.62 -0.25
CA ARG A 86 -16.92 14.44 0.91
C ARG A 86 -15.53 14.11 1.44
N TYR A 87 -15.16 12.84 1.42
CA TYR A 87 -13.89 12.33 1.94
C TYR A 87 -12.91 11.89 0.85
N GLY A 88 -13.23 12.09 -0.43
CA GLY A 88 -12.36 11.73 -1.56
C GLY A 88 -12.11 10.21 -1.72
N ILE A 89 -13.03 9.36 -1.23
CA ILE A 89 -12.90 7.90 -1.25
C ILE A 89 -13.31 7.36 -2.62
N GLY A 90 -12.35 6.98 -3.46
CA GLY A 90 -12.59 6.40 -4.81
C GLY A 90 -13.03 4.93 -4.80
N GLY A 91 -12.79 4.22 -3.70
CA GLY A 91 -13.15 2.82 -3.45
C GLY A 91 -12.73 2.43 -2.03
N LEU A 92 -13.38 1.44 -1.44
CA LEU A 92 -13.10 1.03 -0.06
C LEU A 92 -12.02 -0.05 0.05
N SER A 93 -11.31 -0.38 -1.03
CA SER A 93 -10.27 -1.42 -1.03
C SER A 93 -9.07 -1.03 -0.17
N TYR A 94 -8.98 -1.62 1.02
CA TYR A 94 -7.86 -1.55 1.93
C TYR A 94 -6.81 -2.60 1.59
N GLY A 95 -5.55 -2.25 1.82
CA GLY A 95 -4.43 -3.11 1.44
C GLY A 95 -4.12 -3.09 -0.06
N ASN A 96 -2.91 -3.52 -0.36
CA ASN A 96 -2.39 -3.67 -1.71
C ASN A 96 -1.31 -4.76 -1.74
N LEU A 97 -0.99 -5.25 -2.93
CA LEU A 97 0.05 -6.27 -3.10
C LEU A 97 0.88 -5.98 -4.35
N SER A 98 2.15 -6.37 -4.29
CA SER A 98 3.06 -6.33 -5.44
C SER A 98 3.99 -7.53 -5.49
N VAL A 99 4.45 -7.85 -6.69
CA VAL A 99 5.44 -8.91 -6.95
C VAL A 99 6.50 -8.39 -7.90
N ARG A 100 7.77 -8.58 -7.54
CA ARG A 100 8.92 -8.20 -8.36
C ARG A 100 8.91 -9.00 -9.67
N LYS A 101 9.02 -8.29 -10.79
CA LYS A 101 9.17 -8.88 -12.12
C LYS A 101 10.62 -9.09 -12.51
N ASP A 102 11.46 -8.09 -12.22
CA ASP A 102 12.90 -8.09 -12.48
C ASP A 102 13.63 -7.06 -11.60
N GLU A 103 14.88 -6.73 -11.93
CA GLU A 103 15.71 -5.76 -11.20
C GLU A 103 15.01 -4.40 -11.04
N ARG A 104 14.23 -3.97 -12.04
CA ARG A 104 13.66 -2.63 -12.07
C ARG A 104 12.14 -2.59 -11.93
N ARG A 105 11.46 -3.63 -12.36
CA ARG A 105 10.02 -3.63 -12.53
C ARG A 105 9.30 -4.54 -11.54
N PHE A 106 8.07 -4.20 -11.23
CA PHE A 106 7.19 -5.03 -10.42
C PHE A 106 5.72 -4.84 -10.82
N TRP A 107 4.94 -5.90 -10.67
CA TRP A 107 3.50 -5.86 -10.78
C TRP A 107 2.89 -5.35 -9.48
N MET A 108 1.89 -4.47 -9.56
CA MET A 108 1.20 -3.94 -8.38
C MET A 108 -0.31 -3.82 -8.62
N SER A 109 -1.11 -4.11 -7.59
CA SER A 109 -2.55 -3.91 -7.64
C SER A 109 -2.91 -2.43 -7.81
N ALA A 110 -3.94 -2.15 -8.59
CA ALA A 110 -4.49 -0.82 -8.76
C ALA A 110 -5.15 -0.27 -7.47
N SER A 111 -5.34 1.05 -7.45
CA SER A 111 -6.10 1.70 -6.39
C SER A 111 -7.60 1.45 -6.57
N GLY A 112 -8.31 1.18 -5.46
CA GLY A 112 -9.77 1.05 -5.45
C GLY A 112 -10.36 -0.21 -6.09
N VAL A 113 -9.53 -1.21 -6.46
CA VAL A 113 -10.02 -2.48 -7.05
C VAL A 113 -10.32 -3.54 -5.99
N ASP A 114 -11.17 -4.50 -6.33
CA ASP A 114 -11.36 -5.72 -5.53
C ASP A 114 -10.16 -6.65 -5.73
N LYS A 115 -9.30 -6.78 -4.71
CA LYS A 115 -8.09 -7.59 -4.77
C LYS A 115 -8.41 -9.09 -4.91
N ALA A 116 -9.60 -9.54 -4.52
CA ALA A 116 -10.02 -10.92 -4.72
C ALA A 116 -10.43 -11.23 -6.17
N ASN A 117 -10.56 -10.20 -7.00
CA ASN A 117 -11.05 -10.31 -8.38
C ASN A 117 -10.20 -9.50 -9.36
N LEU A 118 -8.86 -9.56 -9.22
CA LEU A 118 -7.92 -8.97 -10.18
C LEU A 118 -7.99 -9.73 -11.51
N ARG A 119 -8.32 -9.05 -12.61
CA ARG A 119 -8.49 -9.69 -13.93
C ARG A 119 -7.68 -9.04 -15.04
N GLU A 120 -7.66 -7.71 -15.09
CA GLU A 120 -7.23 -7.00 -16.29
C GLU A 120 -5.87 -6.30 -16.09
N ILE A 121 -4.89 -6.64 -16.92
CA ILE A 121 -3.58 -5.96 -16.93
C ILE A 121 -3.73 -4.54 -17.47
N GLY A 122 -3.09 -3.58 -16.80
CA GLY A 122 -3.22 -2.16 -17.06
C GLY A 122 -4.39 -1.49 -16.33
N ARG A 123 -5.33 -2.26 -15.75
CA ARG A 123 -6.46 -1.72 -14.97
C ARG A 123 -6.52 -2.22 -13.54
N ASP A 124 -6.42 -3.54 -13.32
CA ASP A 124 -6.44 -4.13 -11.99
C ASP A 124 -5.03 -4.39 -11.46
N ILE A 125 -4.11 -4.74 -12.36
CA ILE A 125 -2.68 -4.96 -12.07
C ILE A 125 -1.87 -4.13 -13.06
N LEU A 126 -0.95 -3.31 -12.56
CA LEU A 126 -0.13 -2.43 -13.39
C LEU A 126 1.37 -2.74 -13.21
N MET A 127 2.14 -2.54 -14.27
CA MET A 127 3.60 -2.68 -14.22
C MET A 127 4.22 -1.34 -13.80
N VAL A 128 4.76 -1.29 -12.58
CA VAL A 128 5.58 -0.16 -12.12
C VAL A 128 6.99 -0.35 -12.63
N LYS A 129 7.54 0.69 -13.26
CA LYS A 129 8.91 0.69 -13.79
C LYS A 129 9.86 1.59 -13.02
N ASP A 130 9.36 2.75 -12.56
CA ASP A 130 10.20 3.69 -11.83
C ASP A 130 9.42 4.77 -11.06
N TYR A 131 10.16 5.61 -10.35
CA TYR A 131 9.70 6.88 -9.79
C TYR A 131 10.52 8.02 -10.40
N ASP A 132 9.83 9.03 -10.94
CA ASP A 132 10.45 10.27 -11.41
C ASP A 132 10.38 11.33 -10.30
N PRO A 133 11.51 11.70 -9.67
CA PRO A 133 11.54 12.71 -8.61
C PRO A 133 11.32 14.14 -9.10
N GLN A 134 11.60 14.44 -10.39
CA GLN A 134 11.39 15.78 -10.95
C GLN A 134 9.91 16.03 -11.20
N GLN A 135 9.21 15.04 -11.77
CA GLN A 135 7.76 15.10 -12.00
C GLN A 135 6.94 14.65 -10.79
N ASN A 136 7.59 14.12 -9.76
CA ASN A 136 6.98 13.53 -8.58
C ASN A 136 5.88 12.52 -8.93
N ALA A 137 6.20 11.57 -9.81
CA ALA A 137 5.24 10.63 -10.37
C ALA A 137 5.79 9.21 -10.50
N ILE A 138 4.92 8.23 -10.31
CA ILE A 138 5.23 6.82 -10.59
C ILE A 138 5.08 6.55 -12.08
N LEU A 139 6.10 5.94 -12.67
CA LEU A 139 6.17 5.58 -14.08
C LEU A 139 5.65 4.15 -14.29
N LEU A 140 4.68 4.01 -15.19
CA LEU A 140 3.97 2.76 -15.44
C LEU A 140 4.12 2.33 -16.91
N SER A 141 4.31 1.04 -17.15
CA SER A 141 4.05 0.44 -18.47
C SER A 141 2.64 -0.12 -18.50
N VAL A 142 1.89 0.23 -19.55
CA VAL A 142 0.53 -0.26 -19.76
C VAL A 142 0.34 -0.75 -21.20
N PRO A 143 -0.58 -1.69 -21.45
CA PRO A 143 -0.96 -2.05 -22.81
C PRO A 143 -1.50 -0.83 -23.57
N PRO A 144 -1.22 -0.68 -24.87
CA PRO A 144 -1.62 0.51 -25.64
C PRO A 144 -3.14 0.64 -25.83
N HIS A 145 -3.86 -0.46 -25.71
CA HIS A 145 -5.29 -0.61 -25.97
C HIS A 145 -6.17 -0.56 -24.71
N VAL A 146 -5.58 -0.32 -23.54
CA VAL A 146 -6.27 -0.27 -22.25
C VAL A 146 -6.29 1.16 -21.72
N GLU A 147 -7.45 1.61 -21.24
CA GLU A 147 -7.55 2.85 -20.47
C GLU A 147 -7.15 2.55 -19.01
N PRO A 148 -6.01 3.05 -18.53
CA PRO A 148 -5.44 2.57 -17.29
C PRO A 148 -6.12 3.16 -16.05
N ARG A 149 -6.11 2.40 -14.95
CA ARG A 149 -6.42 2.94 -13.62
C ARG A 149 -5.14 3.45 -12.96
N ARG A 150 -5.31 4.21 -11.88
CA ARG A 150 -4.18 4.57 -11.01
C ARG A 150 -3.67 3.32 -10.28
N VAL A 151 -2.35 3.19 -10.20
CA VAL A 151 -1.71 2.20 -9.31
C VAL A 151 -2.02 2.53 -7.84
N SER A 152 -1.86 1.57 -6.93
CA SER A 152 -1.99 1.81 -5.49
C SER A 152 -1.24 3.07 -5.07
N VAL A 153 -1.81 3.81 -4.11
CA VAL A 153 -1.18 5.04 -3.57
C VAL A 153 0.18 4.75 -2.93
N ASP A 154 0.38 3.55 -2.38
CA ASP A 154 1.64 3.14 -1.74
C ASP A 154 2.70 2.63 -2.73
N ALA A 155 2.53 2.88 -4.04
CA ALA A 155 3.51 2.46 -5.05
C ALA A 155 4.92 3.03 -4.79
N ILE A 156 5.02 4.23 -4.22
CA ILE A 156 6.32 4.82 -3.84
C ILE A 156 7.02 4.04 -2.71
N GLU A 157 6.25 3.53 -1.74
CA GLU A 157 6.77 2.70 -0.64
C GLU A 157 7.32 1.38 -1.20
N HIS A 158 6.54 0.70 -2.04
CA HIS A 158 6.96 -0.57 -2.65
C HIS A 158 8.15 -0.37 -3.58
N TRP A 159 8.17 0.72 -4.36
CA TRP A 159 9.31 1.07 -5.21
C TRP A 159 10.58 1.25 -4.38
N MET A 160 10.53 1.99 -3.28
CA MET A 160 11.70 2.25 -2.43
C MET A 160 12.26 0.95 -1.84
N ILE A 161 11.39 0.09 -1.30
CA ILE A 161 11.79 -1.21 -0.75
C ILE A 161 12.44 -2.08 -1.84
N TYR A 162 11.83 -2.17 -3.03
CA TYR A 162 12.40 -2.97 -4.11
C TYR A 162 13.72 -2.41 -4.65
N ARG A 163 13.91 -1.09 -4.65
CA ARG A 163 15.18 -0.47 -5.05
C ARG A 163 16.30 -0.77 -4.05
N GLU A 164 15.99 -0.75 -2.77
CA GLU A 164 17.00 -0.94 -1.71
C GLU A 164 17.31 -2.41 -1.43
N HIS A 165 16.36 -3.32 -1.67
CA HIS A 165 16.48 -4.72 -1.29
C HIS A 165 16.19 -5.67 -2.47
N PRO A 166 17.21 -6.04 -3.26
CA PRO A 166 17.06 -6.94 -4.41
C PRO A 166 16.47 -8.32 -4.06
N GLY A 167 16.70 -8.79 -2.83
CA GLY A 167 16.18 -10.09 -2.35
C GLY A 167 14.67 -10.09 -2.02
N VAL A 168 14.03 -8.93 -1.91
CA VAL A 168 12.58 -8.85 -1.71
C VAL A 168 11.89 -9.15 -3.04
N GLY A 169 11.10 -10.22 -3.10
CA GLY A 169 10.38 -10.67 -4.29
C GLY A 169 8.90 -10.33 -4.27
N ALA A 170 8.32 -10.08 -3.10
CA ALA A 170 6.93 -9.66 -2.94
C ALA A 170 6.76 -8.71 -1.75
N ILE A 171 5.72 -7.87 -1.82
CA ILE A 171 5.32 -7.01 -0.73
C ILE A 171 3.79 -7.07 -0.60
N LEU A 172 3.33 -7.24 0.64
CA LEU A 172 1.93 -7.25 1.00
C LEU A 172 1.67 -6.12 2.02
N HIS A 173 0.69 -5.28 1.72
CA HIS A 173 0.18 -4.28 2.64
C HIS A 173 -1.25 -4.66 3.08
N VAL A 174 -1.50 -4.71 4.39
CA VAL A 174 -2.81 -5.05 4.98
C VAL A 174 -3.18 -4.11 6.11
N HIS A 175 -4.48 -3.87 6.28
CA HIS A 175 -5.03 -3.05 7.37
C HIS A 175 -5.38 -3.95 8.57
N ALA A 176 -4.37 -4.66 9.06
CA ALA A 176 -4.42 -5.52 10.23
C ALA A 176 -3.16 -5.25 11.07
N TRP A 177 -3.00 -5.95 12.18
CA TRP A 177 -1.87 -5.78 13.09
C TRP A 177 -1.24 -7.10 13.52
N MET A 178 0.00 -7.03 14.00
CA MET A 178 0.73 -8.16 14.59
C MET A 178 1.43 -7.65 15.84
N GLU A 179 1.38 -8.41 16.94
CA GLU A 179 2.03 -8.02 18.18
C GLU A 179 3.56 -7.97 18.04
N GLY A 180 4.18 -6.99 18.72
CA GLY A 180 5.64 -6.87 18.80
C GLY A 180 6.34 -6.41 17.52
N VAL A 181 5.61 -5.99 16.49
CA VAL A 181 6.22 -5.51 15.24
C VAL A 181 6.80 -4.10 15.40
N PRO A 182 7.98 -3.83 14.83
CA PRO A 182 8.52 -2.47 14.80
C PRO A 182 7.62 -1.58 13.94
N ALA A 183 7.26 -0.40 14.46
CA ALA A 183 6.37 0.52 13.78
C ALA A 183 7.06 1.81 13.33
N THR A 184 6.48 2.48 12.32
CA THR A 184 6.86 3.85 11.95
C THR A 184 6.70 4.78 13.16
N PRO A 185 7.56 5.80 13.30
CA PRO A 185 7.50 6.71 14.45
C PRO A 185 6.25 7.58 14.46
N PHE A 186 5.58 7.69 13.30
CA PHE A 186 4.47 8.61 13.07
C PHE A 186 3.45 8.01 12.10
N ASN A 187 2.20 8.48 12.18
CA ASN A 187 1.11 8.14 11.27
C ASN A 187 1.15 9.01 10.00
N TYR A 188 2.16 8.76 9.15
CA TYR A 188 2.28 9.47 7.88
C TYR A 188 1.09 9.18 6.96
N PRO A 189 0.62 10.15 6.15
CA PRO A 189 -0.39 9.86 5.13
C PRO A 189 0.10 8.84 4.11
N CYS A 190 -0.78 7.95 3.65
CA CYS A 190 -0.47 6.93 2.64
C CYS A 190 -0.02 7.58 1.32
N GLY A 191 0.86 6.89 0.59
CA GLY A 191 1.43 7.40 -0.66
C GLY A 191 2.31 8.63 -0.53
N THR A 192 2.83 8.93 0.67
CA THR A 192 3.83 9.98 0.87
C THR A 192 5.25 9.42 0.75
N TYR A 193 6.18 10.25 0.30
CA TYR A 193 7.59 9.88 0.24
C TYR A 193 8.16 9.60 1.65
N GLU A 194 7.71 10.35 2.65
CA GLU A 194 8.15 10.24 4.04
C GLU A 194 7.67 8.94 4.69
N LEU A 195 6.45 8.48 4.38
CA LEU A 195 6.01 7.14 4.78
C LEU A 195 6.90 6.06 4.16
N ALA A 196 7.16 6.16 2.85
CA ALA A 196 8.04 5.23 2.14
C ALA A 196 9.42 5.15 2.79
N GLN A 197 10.02 6.30 3.13
CA GLN A 197 11.31 6.35 3.82
C GLN A 197 11.25 5.73 5.21
N ALA A 198 10.20 6.04 5.99
CA ALA A 198 10.05 5.50 7.34
C ALA A 198 9.89 3.98 7.34
N VAL A 199 9.15 3.42 6.37
CA VAL A 199 8.98 1.98 6.21
C VAL A 199 10.28 1.35 5.69
N ALA A 200 10.91 1.91 4.65
CA ALA A 200 12.18 1.41 4.12
C ALA A 200 13.28 1.37 5.20
N GLU A 201 13.34 2.36 6.08
CA GLU A 201 14.27 2.37 7.20
C GLU A 201 14.00 1.23 8.18
N LYS A 202 12.73 0.90 8.47
CA LYS A 202 12.40 -0.26 9.30
C LYS A 202 12.71 -1.59 8.63
N VAL A 203 12.55 -1.68 7.31
CA VAL A 203 13.00 -2.85 6.53
C VAL A 203 14.52 -2.97 6.56
N ARG A 204 15.27 -1.87 6.45
CA ARG A 204 16.74 -1.83 6.55
C ARG A 204 17.24 -2.30 7.92
N GLN A 205 16.54 -1.93 8.99
CA GLN A 205 16.86 -2.32 10.37
C GLN A 205 16.47 -3.77 10.69
N ALA A 206 15.63 -4.41 9.88
CA ALA A 206 15.20 -5.78 10.12
C ALA A 206 16.38 -6.76 9.95
N PRO A 207 16.46 -7.84 10.77
CA PRO A 207 17.51 -8.86 10.62
C PRO A 207 17.53 -9.53 9.24
N ASP A 208 16.36 -9.66 8.61
CA ASP A 208 16.20 -10.12 7.24
C ASP A 208 15.21 -9.20 6.49
N PRO A 209 15.70 -8.29 5.63
CA PRO A 209 14.85 -7.41 4.81
C PRO A 209 13.89 -8.17 3.89
N THR A 210 14.18 -9.42 3.55
CA THR A 210 13.29 -10.28 2.74
C THR A 210 12.16 -10.90 3.53
N ARG A 211 12.13 -10.70 4.86
CA ARG A 211 11.12 -11.23 5.78
C ARG A 211 10.74 -10.19 6.84
N ALA A 212 10.80 -8.90 6.51
CA ALA A 212 10.42 -7.84 7.43
C ALA A 212 8.88 -7.77 7.58
N VAL A 213 8.44 -7.42 8.79
CA VAL A 213 7.06 -7.03 9.09
C VAL A 213 7.14 -5.68 9.77
N VAL A 214 6.60 -4.65 9.12
CA VAL A 214 6.67 -3.27 9.60
C VAL A 214 5.26 -2.76 9.88
N GLY A 215 5.05 -2.25 11.10
CA GLY A 215 3.84 -1.54 11.46
C GLY A 215 3.81 -0.12 10.92
N LEU A 216 2.73 0.25 10.26
CA LEU A 216 2.42 1.64 9.93
C LEU A 216 1.52 2.15 11.06
N LYS A 217 2.03 3.06 11.88
CA LYS A 217 1.37 3.52 13.11
C LYS A 217 -0.07 3.98 12.81
N ASN A 218 -1.05 3.38 13.50
CA ASN A 218 -2.49 3.63 13.34
C ASN A 218 -3.05 3.37 11.93
N HIS A 219 -2.38 2.56 11.11
CA HIS A 219 -2.80 2.27 9.73
C HIS A 219 -2.82 0.77 9.42
N GLY A 220 -1.71 0.06 9.53
CA GLY A 220 -1.63 -1.34 9.09
C GLY A 220 -0.23 -1.92 9.10
N LEU A 221 0.03 -2.89 8.22
CA LEU A 221 1.32 -3.57 8.09
C LEU A 221 1.83 -3.50 6.66
N THR A 222 3.14 -3.35 6.50
CA THR A 222 3.86 -3.65 5.26
C THR A 222 4.78 -4.83 5.52
N ILE A 223 4.64 -5.86 4.67
CA ILE A 223 5.24 -7.17 4.88
C ILE A 223 6.03 -7.52 3.62
N THR A 224 7.33 -7.75 3.77
CA THR A 224 8.21 -8.15 2.65
C THR A 224 8.41 -9.65 2.66
N GLY A 225 8.58 -10.25 1.49
CA GLY A 225 8.76 -11.69 1.31
C GLY A 225 9.51 -12.03 0.04
N ARG A 226 9.83 -13.32 -0.12
CA ARG A 226 10.38 -13.84 -1.40
C ARG A 226 9.29 -14.09 -2.43
N SER A 227 8.07 -14.40 -1.97
CA SER A 227 6.86 -14.52 -2.79
C SER A 227 5.64 -14.14 -1.95
N LEU A 228 4.49 -13.90 -2.58
CA LEU A 228 3.24 -13.68 -1.84
C LEU A 228 2.83 -14.94 -1.06
N ASP A 229 3.06 -16.13 -1.63
CA ASP A 229 2.74 -17.39 -0.98
C ASP A 229 3.54 -17.55 0.33
N GLU A 230 4.85 -17.25 0.33
CA GLU A 230 5.68 -17.27 1.56
C GLU A 230 5.21 -16.25 2.59
N ILE A 231 4.80 -15.05 2.15
CA ILE A 231 4.27 -14.03 3.06
C ILE A 231 3.01 -14.56 3.75
N LEU A 232 2.07 -15.08 2.97
CA LEU A 232 0.78 -15.57 3.47
C LEU A 232 1.00 -16.72 4.47
N GLU A 233 1.78 -17.73 4.10
CA GLU A 233 2.11 -18.85 5.02
C GLU A 233 2.73 -18.36 6.34
N ARG A 234 3.60 -17.34 6.30
CA ARG A 234 4.29 -16.82 7.48
C ARG A 234 3.41 -15.99 8.42
N ILE A 235 2.37 -15.35 7.89
CA ILE A 235 1.49 -14.46 8.67
C ILE A 235 0.15 -15.11 9.02
N GLU A 236 -0.16 -16.28 8.44
CA GLU A 236 -1.35 -17.05 8.76
C GLU A 236 -1.45 -17.24 10.29
N CYS A 237 -2.65 -17.01 10.83
CA CYS A 237 -2.96 -17.05 12.27
C CYS A 237 -2.25 -16.05 13.18
N ARG A 238 -1.45 -15.11 12.66
CA ARG A 238 -0.75 -14.09 13.47
C ARG A 238 -1.37 -12.70 13.38
N LEU A 239 -2.34 -12.52 12.49
CA LEU A 239 -2.97 -11.23 12.21
C LEU A 239 -4.12 -10.95 13.18
N ILE A 240 -4.04 -9.80 13.84
CA ILE A 240 -5.11 -9.20 14.64
C ILE A 240 -5.83 -8.21 13.73
N ARG A 241 -7.14 -8.39 13.58
CA ARG A 241 -7.96 -7.55 12.66
C ARG A 241 -8.04 -6.08 13.09
N THR A 242 -7.88 -5.82 14.38
CA THR A 242 -7.94 -4.47 14.93
C THR A 242 -6.53 -3.87 14.99
N VAL A 243 -6.36 -2.69 14.41
CA VAL A 243 -5.14 -1.90 14.56
C VAL A 243 -5.16 -1.17 15.90
N PRO A 244 -4.16 -1.38 16.79
CA PRO A 244 -4.08 -0.64 18.05
C PRO A 244 -3.92 0.85 17.80
N MET A 245 -4.75 1.66 18.45
CA MET A 245 -4.66 3.12 18.42
C MET A 245 -3.87 3.59 19.64
N ALA A 246 -2.65 4.08 19.44
CA ALA A 246 -1.77 4.59 20.50
C ALA A 246 -0.87 5.74 20.01
#